data_AF-A0A383ANG6-F1
#
_entry.id   AF-A0A383ANG6-F1
#
_cell.length_a   1.000
_cell.length_b   1.000
_cell.length_c   1.000
_cell.angle_alpha   90.00
_cell.angle_beta   90.00
_cell.angle_gamma   90.00
#
_symmetry.space_group_name_H-M   'P 1'
#
loop_
_entity.id
_entity.type
_entity.pdbx_description
1 polymer ?
#
loop_
_entity_poly.entity_id
_entity_poly.type
_entity_poly.pdbx_seq_one_letter_code
_entity_poly.pdbx_strand_id
1 'polypeptide(L)'
;MNKTLTPRYILIGLVLLWALYSLWPTVHLQTLSEEQAELKREEGTYRVLETKALKQGLDLKGGMYIVLEVDFPTLISNLALNRDSKLERALEDVTEQLQQPEADFFDLLTQAVTTHDLRLSRYYYEHGSSVEEIISSLQSQADDAINRVLEILRNRVDQFGVSEPTIQKQGAHRIIVELAGIQDPERARALLQSTALLEF
;
A
#
# COMPACT_ATOMS: atom_id res chain seq x y z
N MET A 1 13.11 -53.01 -26.55
CA MET A 1 12.72 -52.38 -25.29
C MET A 1 12.18 -50.97 -25.60
N ASN A 2 11.00 -50.87 -26.20
CA ASN A 2 10.38 -49.58 -26.54
C ASN A 2 9.18 -49.38 -25.63
N LYS A 3 9.43 -48.83 -24.43
CA LYS A 3 8.34 -48.36 -23.58
C LYS A 3 7.57 -47.28 -24.35
N THR A 4 6.27 -47.48 -24.42
CA THR A 4 5.29 -46.74 -25.20
C THR A 4 5.40 -45.24 -24.93
N LEU A 5 5.80 -44.45 -25.93
CA LEU A 5 5.77 -42.98 -25.88
C LEU A 5 4.32 -42.43 -26.02
N THR A 6 3.37 -43.28 -26.44
CA THR A 6 1.94 -42.98 -26.60
C THR A 6 1.28 -42.32 -25.37
N PRO A 7 1.42 -42.83 -24.13
CA PRO A 7 0.89 -42.16 -22.94
C PRO A 7 1.47 -40.76 -22.72
N ARG A 8 2.74 -40.53 -23.10
CA ARG A 8 3.39 -39.22 -22.98
C ARG A 8 2.80 -38.22 -23.96
N TYR A 9 2.52 -38.62 -25.20
CA TYR A 9 1.86 -37.74 -26.19
C TYR A 9 0.42 -37.42 -25.82
N ILE A 10 -0.32 -38.39 -25.25
CA ILE A 10 -1.68 -38.14 -24.73
C ILE A 10 -1.64 -37.12 -23.60
N LEU A 11 -0.68 -37.27 -22.67
CA LEU A 11 -0.52 -36.35 -21.54
C LEU A 11 -0.11 -34.94 -22.00
N ILE A 12 0.82 -34.83 -22.95
CA ILE A 12 1.21 -33.55 -23.56
C ILE A 12 0.01 -32.90 -24.27
N GLY A 13 -0.77 -33.67 -25.03
CA GLY A 13 -1.96 -33.18 -25.72
C GLY A 13 -3.02 -32.65 -24.75
N LEU A 14 -3.26 -33.37 -23.65
CA LEU A 14 -4.20 -32.94 -22.61
C LEU A 14 -3.75 -31.65 -21.93
N VAL A 15 -2.46 -31.52 -21.61
CA VAL A 15 -1.88 -30.30 -21.03
C VAL A 15 -1.99 -29.12 -22.01
N LEU A 16 -1.71 -29.34 -23.30
CA LEU A 16 -1.84 -28.29 -24.33
C LEU A 16 -3.28 -27.81 -24.49
N LEU A 17 -4.23 -28.74 -24.52
CA LEU A 17 -5.65 -28.43 -24.65
C LEU A 17 -6.15 -27.67 -23.42
N TRP A 18 -5.70 -28.05 -22.22
CA TRP A 18 -5.97 -27.34 -20.99
C TRP A 18 -5.36 -25.93 -20.98
N ALA A 19 -4.12 -25.76 -21.46
CA ALA A 19 -3.47 -24.46 -21.57
C ALA A 19 -4.21 -23.52 -22.55
N LEU A 20 -4.61 -24.02 -23.73
CA LEU A 20 -5.42 -23.30 -24.70
C LEU A 20 -6.77 -22.86 -24.12
N TYR A 21 -7.45 -23.77 -23.41
CA TYR A 21 -8.71 -23.46 -22.72
C TYR A 21 -8.53 -22.38 -21.65
N SER A 22 -7.45 -22.45 -20.86
CA SER A 22 -7.18 -21.47 -19.80
C SER A 22 -6.80 -20.09 -20.34
N LEU A 23 -6.18 -20.00 -21.52
CA LEU A 23 -5.77 -18.72 -22.13
C LEU A 23 -6.88 -18.06 -22.95
N TRP A 24 -7.89 -18.81 -23.37
CA TRP A 24 -9.00 -18.33 -24.20
C TRP A 24 -9.68 -17.04 -23.67
N PRO A 25 -10.01 -16.91 -22.37
CA PRO A 25 -10.63 -15.68 -21.85
C PRO A 25 -9.75 -14.44 -22.04
N THR A 26 -8.44 -14.59 -21.88
CA THR A 26 -7.48 -13.49 -22.04
C THR A 26 -7.42 -12.99 -23.48
N VAL A 27 -7.30 -13.91 -24.43
CA VAL A 27 -7.28 -13.57 -25.86
C VAL A 27 -8.60 -12.93 -26.26
N HIS A 28 -9.73 -13.52 -25.83
CA HIS A 28 -11.05 -12.97 -26.13
C HIS A 28 -11.19 -11.54 -25.61
N LEU A 29 -10.78 -11.26 -24.37
CA LEU A 29 -10.84 -9.93 -23.77
C LEU A 29 -10.00 -8.89 -24.52
N GLN A 30 -8.77 -9.24 -24.93
CA GLN A 30 -7.88 -8.34 -25.66
C GLN A 30 -8.33 -8.06 -27.10
N THR A 31 -9.11 -8.97 -27.69
CA THR A 31 -9.65 -8.81 -29.05
C THR A 31 -10.98 -8.05 -29.11
N LEU A 32 -11.56 -7.66 -27.97
CA LEU A 32 -12.81 -6.90 -27.95
C LEU A 32 -12.60 -5.48 -28.49
N SER A 33 -13.46 -5.06 -29.42
CA SER A 33 -13.58 -3.65 -29.81
C SER A 33 -14.20 -2.84 -28.66
N GLU A 34 -13.95 -1.52 -28.60
CA GLU A 34 -14.48 -0.63 -27.55
C GLU A 34 -16.01 -0.71 -27.42
N GLU A 35 -16.73 -0.74 -28.54
CA GLU A 35 -18.20 -0.90 -28.56
C GLU A 35 -18.66 -2.24 -27.95
N GLN A 36 -17.93 -3.32 -28.21
CA GLN A 36 -18.25 -4.66 -27.68
C GLN A 36 -17.92 -4.77 -26.19
N ALA A 37 -16.87 -4.06 -25.75
CA ALA A 37 -16.53 -3.96 -24.35
C ALA A 37 -17.60 -3.18 -23.58
N GLU A 38 -18.11 -2.08 -24.13
CA GLU A 38 -19.21 -1.30 -23.54
C GLU A 38 -20.50 -2.10 -23.41
N LEU A 39 -20.94 -2.77 -24.49
CA LEU A 39 -22.11 -3.65 -24.46
C LEU A 39 -21.98 -4.74 -23.38
N LYS A 40 -20.80 -5.37 -23.27
CA LYS A 40 -20.53 -6.37 -22.22
C LYS A 40 -20.47 -5.78 -20.82
N ARG A 41 -20.12 -4.51 -20.66
CA ARG A 41 -20.17 -3.79 -19.36
C ARG A 41 -21.62 -3.54 -18.96
N GLU A 42 -22.47 -3.13 -19.90
CA GLU A 42 -23.91 -2.96 -19.68
C GLU A 42 -24.60 -4.30 -19.32
N GLU A 43 -24.22 -5.39 -20.00
CA GLU A 43 -24.70 -6.74 -19.70
C GLU A 43 -24.09 -7.35 -18.42
N GLY A 44 -23.10 -6.68 -17.80
CA GLY A 44 -22.37 -7.18 -16.63
C GLY A 44 -21.43 -8.37 -16.90
N THR A 45 -21.37 -8.88 -18.13
CA THR A 45 -20.54 -10.03 -18.53
C THR A 45 -19.06 -9.68 -18.67
N TYR A 46 -18.74 -8.39 -18.84
CA TYR A 46 -17.36 -7.88 -18.90
C TYR A 46 -16.56 -8.22 -17.64
N ARG A 47 -17.16 -8.05 -16.46
CA ARG A 47 -16.50 -8.32 -15.17
C ARG A 47 -16.14 -9.80 -14.97
N VAL A 48 -16.97 -10.70 -15.51
CA VAL A 48 -16.73 -12.16 -15.47
C VAL A 48 -15.60 -12.56 -16.42
N LEU A 49 -15.46 -11.88 -17.55
CA LEU A 49 -14.35 -12.11 -18.48
C LEU A 49 -13.04 -11.55 -17.92
N GLU A 50 -13.07 -10.37 -17.34
CA GLU A 50 -11.90 -9.75 -16.72
C GLU A 50 -11.35 -10.59 -15.57
N THR A 51 -12.22 -11.10 -14.69
CA THR A 51 -11.80 -11.98 -13.57
C THR A 51 -11.23 -13.33 -14.00
N LYS A 52 -11.55 -13.80 -15.21
CA LYS A 52 -11.03 -15.07 -15.77
C LYS A 52 -9.80 -14.88 -16.67
N ALA A 53 -9.52 -13.66 -17.11
CA ALA A 53 -8.38 -13.33 -17.94
C ALA A 53 -7.10 -13.22 -17.10
N LEU A 54 -5.94 -13.38 -17.75
CA LEU A 54 -4.65 -13.07 -17.14
C LEU A 54 -4.57 -11.57 -16.85
N LYS A 55 -4.23 -11.24 -15.62
CA LYS A 55 -4.09 -9.87 -15.14
C LYS A 55 -2.86 -9.23 -15.76
N GLN A 56 -3.04 -8.04 -16.33
CA GLN A 56 -1.94 -7.24 -16.86
C GLN A 56 -1.41 -6.35 -15.74
N GLY A 57 -0.09 -6.41 -15.52
CA GLY A 57 0.57 -5.51 -14.58
C GLY A 57 0.55 -4.05 -15.04
N LEU A 58 1.00 -3.15 -14.17
CA LEU A 58 1.07 -1.71 -14.43
C LEU A 58 1.75 -1.37 -15.76
N ASP A 59 2.87 -2.04 -16.06
CA ASP A 59 3.68 -1.79 -17.26
C ASP A 59 2.96 -2.21 -18.57
N LEU A 60 1.99 -3.13 -18.47
CA LEU A 60 1.25 -3.67 -19.62
C LEU A 60 -0.13 -3.02 -19.83
N LYS A 61 -0.81 -2.65 -18.73
CA LYS A 61 -2.15 -2.03 -18.76
C LYS A 61 -2.10 -0.50 -18.68
N GLY A 62 -0.98 0.07 -18.27
CA GLY A 62 -0.91 1.45 -17.79
C GLY A 62 -1.58 1.61 -16.42
N GLY A 63 -1.28 2.72 -15.74
CA GLY A 63 -1.87 3.02 -14.44
C GLY A 63 -1.07 4.03 -13.63
N MET A 64 -1.16 3.93 -12.30
CA MET A 64 -0.54 4.87 -11.38
C MET A 64 0.25 4.15 -10.27
N TYR A 65 1.44 4.66 -9.98
CA TYR A 65 2.30 4.25 -8.86
C TYR A 65 2.48 5.45 -7.92
N ILE A 66 2.13 5.29 -6.66
CA ILE A 66 2.28 6.33 -5.63
C ILE A 66 3.04 5.74 -4.44
N VAL A 67 3.99 6.51 -3.93
CA VAL A 67 4.61 6.28 -2.63
C VAL A 67 4.00 7.30 -1.67
N LEU A 68 3.39 6.80 -0.61
CA LEU A 68 2.84 7.60 0.48
C LEU A 68 3.71 7.41 1.72
N GLU A 69 3.96 8.50 2.44
CA GLU A 69 4.67 8.51 3.72
C GLU A 69 3.68 8.77 4.84
N VAL A 70 3.82 8.03 5.94
CA VAL A 70 3.04 8.28 7.16
C VAL A 70 3.72 9.37 7.97
N ASP A 71 2.96 10.41 8.33
CA ASP A 71 3.45 11.55 9.12
C ASP A 71 3.59 11.15 10.59
N PHE A 72 4.74 10.57 10.93
CA PHE A 72 5.10 10.22 12.30
C PHE A 72 5.28 11.43 13.22
N PRO A 73 5.94 12.54 12.82
CA PRO A 73 6.02 13.73 13.67
C PRO A 73 4.64 14.19 14.17
N THR A 74 3.65 14.26 13.28
CA THR A 74 2.28 14.64 13.64
C THR A 74 1.60 13.59 14.53
N LEU A 75 1.76 12.30 14.21
CA LEU A 75 1.25 11.20 15.05
C LEU A 75 1.79 11.31 16.49
N ILE A 76 3.10 11.39 16.64
CA ILE A 76 3.78 11.41 17.93
C ILE A 76 3.47 12.70 18.70
N SER A 77 3.34 13.82 18.00
CA SER A 77 2.83 15.06 18.59
C SER A 77 1.39 14.93 19.10
N ASN A 78 0.54 14.15 18.43
CA ASN A 78 -0.85 13.97 18.83
C ASN A 78 -1.01 12.99 19.99
N LEU A 79 -0.17 11.97 20.08
CA LEU A 79 -0.10 11.05 21.23
C LEU A 79 0.44 11.71 22.50
N ALA A 80 1.12 12.85 22.38
CA ALA A 80 1.64 13.57 23.53
C ALA A 80 0.52 14.25 24.32
N LEU A 81 0.41 13.90 25.60
CA LEU A 81 -0.59 14.45 26.52
C LEU A 81 -0.34 15.92 26.86
N ASN A 82 0.90 16.38 26.72
CA ASN A 82 1.27 17.78 26.86
C ASN A 82 2.24 18.15 25.74
N ARG A 83 2.01 19.29 25.08
CA ARG A 83 2.87 19.83 24.05
C ARG A 83 3.49 21.10 24.60
N ASP A 84 4.80 21.09 24.74
CA ASP A 84 5.55 22.28 25.09
C ASP A 84 6.55 22.61 23.98
N SER A 85 7.07 23.84 24.01
CA SER A 85 8.07 24.28 23.04
C SER A 85 9.34 23.41 23.03
N LYS A 86 9.56 22.56 24.04
CA LYS A 86 10.74 21.69 24.10
C LYS A 86 10.51 20.44 23.25
N LEU A 87 9.35 19.80 23.41
CA LEU A 87 8.91 18.69 22.56
C LEU A 87 8.79 19.11 21.11
N GLU A 88 8.17 20.26 20.84
CA GLU A 88 7.97 20.77 19.48
C GLU A 88 9.30 20.98 18.75
N ARG A 89 10.28 21.64 19.41
CA ARG A 89 11.63 21.81 18.83
C ARG A 89 12.33 20.48 18.57
N ALA A 90 12.20 19.51 19.47
CA ALA A 90 12.82 18.21 19.26
C ALA A 90 12.20 17.46 18.08
N LEU A 91 10.87 17.53 17.91
CA LEU A 91 10.19 16.94 16.75
C LEU A 91 10.52 17.68 15.45
N GLU A 92 10.70 19.00 15.51
CA GLU A 92 11.16 19.81 14.37
C GLU A 92 12.57 19.39 13.92
N ASP A 93 13.51 19.24 14.86
CA ASP A 93 14.88 18.76 14.58
C ASP A 93 14.88 17.35 13.97
N VAL A 94 14.01 16.46 14.45
CA VAL A 94 13.83 15.11 13.87
C VAL A 94 13.30 15.22 12.44
N THR A 95 12.32 16.09 12.22
CA THR A 95 11.71 16.30 10.90
C THR A 95 12.71 16.86 9.89
N GLU A 96 13.59 17.77 10.30
CA GLU A 96 14.66 18.30 9.45
C GLU A 96 15.65 17.19 9.07
N GLN A 97 16.00 16.31 10.01
CA GLN A 97 16.92 15.20 9.78
C GLN A 97 16.31 14.08 8.93
N LEU A 98 14.99 13.89 8.97
CA LEU A 98 14.26 12.93 8.13
C LEU A 98 14.33 13.22 6.63
N GLN A 99 14.75 14.42 6.21
CA GLN A 99 15.00 14.70 4.80
C GLN A 99 16.13 13.83 4.21
N GLN A 100 16.91 13.15 5.06
CA GLN A 100 17.95 12.22 4.65
C GLN A 100 17.38 10.83 4.34
N PRO A 101 17.66 10.23 3.15
CA PRO A 101 17.01 9.01 2.68
C PRO A 101 17.18 7.74 3.53
N GLU A 102 18.17 7.71 4.42
CA GLU A 102 18.58 6.51 5.17
C GLU A 102 18.22 6.57 6.67
N ALA A 103 17.66 7.68 7.15
CA ALA A 103 17.41 7.86 8.58
C ALA A 103 16.09 7.22 9.03
N ASP A 104 16.11 6.48 10.14
CA ASP A 104 14.90 5.99 10.80
C ASP A 104 14.37 7.02 11.80
N PHE A 105 13.05 7.25 11.79
CA PHE A 105 12.41 8.24 12.65
C PHE A 105 12.64 7.98 14.14
N PHE A 106 12.55 6.73 14.60
CA PHE A 106 12.67 6.41 16.02
C PHE A 106 14.10 6.45 16.51
N ASP A 107 15.07 6.15 15.64
CA ASP A 107 16.49 6.38 15.93
C ASP A 107 16.77 7.87 16.13
N LEU A 108 16.27 8.72 15.22
CA LEU A 108 16.38 10.17 15.32
C LEU A 108 15.66 10.72 16.55
N LEU A 109 14.48 10.20 16.88
CA LEU A 109 13.73 10.58 18.08
C LEU A 109 14.54 10.27 19.34
N THR A 110 15.16 9.10 19.41
CA THR A 110 16.00 8.69 20.54
C THR A 110 17.23 9.61 20.68
N GLN A 111 17.84 10.00 19.56
CA GLN A 111 18.93 10.96 19.54
C GLN A 111 18.48 12.36 19.99
N ALA A 112 17.32 12.83 19.54
CA ALA A 112 16.75 14.12 19.90
C ALA A 112 16.38 14.17 21.39
N VAL A 113 15.84 13.07 21.94
CA VAL A 113 15.53 12.93 23.37
C VAL A 113 16.78 13.12 24.23
N THR A 114 17.90 12.54 23.80
CA THR A 114 19.19 12.66 24.50
C THR A 114 19.78 14.07 24.33
N THR A 115 19.74 14.62 23.12
CA THR A 115 20.32 15.93 22.79
C THR A 115 19.62 17.06 23.53
N HIS A 116 18.29 16.99 23.62
CA HIS A 116 17.48 18.01 24.26
C HIS A 116 17.22 17.73 25.74
N ASP A 117 17.72 16.63 26.33
CA ASP A 117 17.40 16.20 27.71
C ASP A 117 15.86 16.13 27.93
N LEU A 118 15.15 15.47 27.01
CA LEU A 118 13.70 15.30 27.10
C LEU A 118 13.34 14.18 28.06
N ARG A 119 12.39 14.46 28.95
CA ARG A 119 11.79 13.43 29.79
C ARG A 119 10.53 12.90 29.11
N LEU A 120 10.68 11.85 28.29
CA LEU A 120 9.57 11.26 27.54
C LEU A 120 8.36 10.88 28.43
N SER A 121 8.61 10.43 29.66
CA SER A 121 7.56 10.11 30.64
C SER A 121 6.66 11.29 30.98
N ARG A 122 7.10 12.54 30.79
CA ARG A 122 6.24 13.72 30.97
C ARG A 122 5.16 13.84 29.89
N TYR A 123 5.48 13.39 28.67
CA TYR A 123 4.64 13.55 27.49
C TYR A 123 3.80 12.30 27.21
N TYR A 124 4.33 11.12 27.56
CA TYR A 124 3.79 9.82 27.18
C TYR A 124 3.66 8.86 28.38
N TYR A 125 3.27 9.34 29.56
CA TYR A 125 3.18 8.48 30.76
C TYR A 125 2.21 7.28 30.61
N GLU A 126 1.24 7.36 29.70
CA GLU A 126 0.31 6.25 29.39
C GLU A 126 0.95 5.17 28.52
N HIS A 127 2.09 5.47 27.90
CA HIS A 127 2.79 4.57 26.97
C HIS A 127 3.99 3.86 27.61
N GLY A 128 4.34 4.18 28.86
CA GLY A 128 5.42 3.50 29.57
C GLY A 128 6.04 4.35 30.67
N SER A 129 6.96 3.71 31.39
CA SER A 129 7.65 4.29 32.54
C SER A 129 9.13 4.60 32.27
N SER A 130 9.79 3.83 31.40
CA SER A 130 11.15 4.09 30.93
C SER A 130 11.16 4.67 29.52
N VAL A 131 12.30 5.24 29.11
CA VAL A 131 12.48 5.77 27.75
C VAL A 131 12.31 4.64 26.72
N GLU A 132 12.91 3.48 26.96
CA GLU A 132 12.85 2.32 26.07
C GLU A 132 11.42 1.78 25.93
N GLU A 133 10.68 1.68 27.04
CA GLU A 133 9.29 1.23 27.05
C GLU A 133 8.39 2.19 26.27
N ILE A 134 8.55 3.50 26.48
CA ILE A 134 7.80 4.53 25.75
C ILE A 134 8.12 4.47 24.26
N ILE A 135 9.40 4.43 23.87
CA ILE A 135 9.79 4.36 22.45
C ILE A 135 9.19 3.11 21.79
N SER A 136 9.27 1.95 22.44
CA SER A 136 8.68 0.71 21.93
C SER A 136 7.15 0.82 21.78
N SER A 137 6.47 1.47 22.72
CA SER A 137 5.03 1.71 22.65
C SER A 137 4.66 2.67 21.52
N LEU A 138 5.41 3.75 21.34
CA LEU A 138 5.23 4.69 20.22
C LEU A 138 5.47 4.03 18.86
N GLN A 139 6.45 3.13 18.76
CA GLN A 139 6.65 2.29 17.56
C GLN A 139 5.43 1.42 17.26
N SER A 140 4.87 0.76 18.29
CA SER A 140 3.64 -0.02 18.13
C SER A 140 2.46 0.85 17.67
N GLN A 141 2.30 2.05 18.23
CA GLN A 141 1.26 3.00 17.80
C GLN A 141 1.44 3.45 16.35
N ALA A 142 2.69 3.65 15.91
CA ALA A 142 3.00 3.96 14.52
C ALA A 142 2.68 2.79 13.58
N ASP A 143 3.02 1.56 13.95
CA ASP A 143 2.67 0.37 13.17
C ASP A 143 1.16 0.19 13.02
N ASP A 144 0.41 0.42 14.10
CA ASP A 144 -1.05 0.40 14.11
C ASP A 144 -1.64 1.51 13.24
N ALA A 145 -1.07 2.72 13.30
CA ALA A 145 -1.45 3.82 12.43
C ALA A 145 -1.25 3.46 10.95
N ILE A 146 -0.11 2.84 10.58
CA ILE A 146 0.12 2.37 9.20
C ILE A 146 -0.92 1.33 8.80
N ASN A 147 -1.24 0.36 9.67
CA ASN A 147 -2.25 -0.66 9.39
C ASN A 147 -3.62 -0.03 9.12
N ARG A 148 -4.00 0.97 9.92
CA ARG A 148 -5.25 1.70 9.75
C ARG A 148 -5.27 2.51 8.45
N VAL A 149 -4.18 3.19 8.11
CA VAL A 149 -4.05 3.89 6.81
C VAL A 149 -4.18 2.91 5.66
N LEU A 150 -3.54 1.74 5.74
CA LEU A 150 -3.61 0.70 4.71
C LEU A 150 -5.06 0.20 4.51
N GLU A 151 -5.83 0.03 5.58
CA GLU A 151 -7.26 -0.31 5.50
C GLU A 151 -8.08 0.81 4.84
N ILE A 152 -7.84 2.06 5.22
CA ILE A 152 -8.49 3.23 4.62
C ILE A 152 -8.19 3.31 3.12
N LEU A 153 -6.93 3.13 2.72
CA LEU A 153 -6.51 3.15 1.32
C LEU A 153 -7.18 2.02 0.53
N ARG A 154 -7.24 0.80 1.06
CA ARG A 154 -7.99 -0.32 0.44
C ARG A 154 -9.45 0.06 0.17
N ASN A 155 -10.15 0.54 1.20
CA ASN A 155 -11.55 0.91 1.09
C ASN A 155 -11.80 2.07 0.10
N ARG A 156 -10.87 3.03 -0.03
CA ARG A 156 -10.98 4.11 -1.01
C ARG A 156 -10.74 3.63 -2.43
N VAL A 157 -9.75 2.77 -2.60
CA VAL A 157 -9.38 2.27 -3.93
C VAL A 157 -10.48 1.39 -4.52
N ASP A 158 -11.18 0.62 -3.68
CA ASP A 158 -12.35 -0.17 -4.10
C ASP A 158 -13.46 0.69 -4.74
N GLN A 159 -13.57 1.97 -4.37
CA GLN A 159 -14.58 2.90 -4.92
C GLN A 159 -14.30 3.31 -6.37
N PHE A 160 -13.06 3.18 -6.84
CA PHE A 160 -12.70 3.51 -8.22
C PHE A 160 -12.97 2.38 -9.22
N GLY A 161 -13.39 1.21 -8.73
CA GLY A 161 -13.65 0.05 -9.58
C GLY A 161 -12.40 -0.43 -10.32
N VAL A 162 -11.20 -0.15 -9.80
CA VAL A 162 -9.98 -0.77 -10.30
C VAL A 162 -10.02 -2.25 -10.00
N SER A 163 -9.67 -3.06 -10.99
CA SER A 163 -9.90 -4.49 -10.88
C SER A 163 -9.02 -5.11 -9.79
N GLU A 164 -7.79 -4.59 -9.59
CA GLU A 164 -6.81 -5.17 -8.65
C GLU A 164 -5.77 -4.14 -8.16
N PRO A 165 -6.00 -3.50 -7.01
CA PRO A 165 -5.01 -2.62 -6.42
C PRO A 165 -3.94 -3.37 -5.62
N THR A 166 -2.69 -2.95 -5.76
CA THR A 166 -1.59 -3.46 -4.94
C THR A 166 -1.23 -2.39 -3.90
N ILE A 167 -1.47 -2.69 -2.63
CA ILE A 167 -1.15 -1.78 -1.52
C ILE A 167 -0.27 -2.53 -0.54
N GLN A 168 0.97 -2.08 -0.39
CA GLN A 168 2.00 -2.76 0.40
C GLN A 168 2.80 -1.76 1.22
N LYS A 169 3.22 -2.18 2.42
CA LYS A 169 4.20 -1.42 3.22
C LYS A 169 5.58 -1.55 2.56
N GLN A 170 6.31 -0.44 2.49
CA GLN A 170 7.69 -0.38 2.02
C GLN A 170 8.59 0.19 3.11
N GLY A 171 9.44 -0.64 3.69
CA GLY A 171 10.26 -0.22 4.84
C GLY A 171 9.41 0.10 6.06
N ALA A 172 9.86 1.05 6.89
CA ALA A 172 9.24 1.37 8.18
C ALA A 172 8.07 2.36 8.10
N HIS A 173 8.07 3.30 7.15
CA HIS A 173 7.12 4.44 7.15
C HIS A 173 6.45 4.73 5.80
N ARG A 174 6.75 3.94 4.75
CA ARG A 174 6.18 4.14 3.41
C ARG A 174 5.14 3.10 3.06
N ILE A 175 4.17 3.51 2.26
CA ILE A 175 3.14 2.66 1.66
C ILE A 175 3.21 2.86 0.16
N ILE A 176 3.44 1.77 -0.56
CA ILE A 176 3.32 1.72 -2.02
C ILE A 176 1.87 1.44 -2.36
N VAL A 177 1.33 2.23 -3.28
CA VAL A 177 0.03 2.03 -3.90
C VAL A 177 0.19 1.94 -5.41
N GLU A 178 -0.20 0.81 -5.99
CA GLU A 178 -0.20 0.58 -7.43
C GLU A 178 -1.63 0.32 -7.92
N LEU A 179 -2.08 1.15 -8.84
CA LEU A 179 -3.42 1.09 -9.41
C LEU A 179 -3.32 0.83 -10.92
N ALA A 180 -3.52 -0.41 -11.34
CA ALA A 180 -3.53 -0.78 -12.75
C ALA A 180 -4.90 -0.48 -13.39
N GLY A 181 -4.90 0.06 -14.61
CA GLY A 181 -6.13 0.31 -15.37
C GLY A 181 -7.04 1.40 -14.80
N ILE A 182 -6.48 2.34 -14.02
CA ILE A 182 -7.22 3.53 -13.54
C ILE A 182 -7.54 4.45 -14.72
N GLN A 183 -8.80 4.90 -14.83
CA GLN A 183 -9.25 5.79 -15.92
C GLN A 183 -8.83 7.26 -15.69
N ASP A 184 -8.86 7.72 -14.44
CA ASP A 184 -8.51 9.10 -14.05
C ASP A 184 -7.48 9.07 -12.90
N PRO A 185 -6.18 9.17 -13.21
CA PRO A 185 -5.12 9.12 -12.20
C PRO A 185 -5.09 10.38 -11.31
N GLU A 186 -5.44 11.56 -11.84
CA GLU A 186 -5.40 12.80 -11.04
C GLU A 186 -6.51 12.81 -9.99
N ARG A 187 -7.71 12.35 -10.34
CA ARG A 187 -8.80 12.18 -9.36
C ARG A 187 -8.47 11.12 -8.32
N ALA A 188 -7.83 10.03 -8.71
CA ALA A 188 -7.38 9.00 -7.78
C ALA A 188 -6.31 9.56 -6.82
N ARG A 189 -5.32 10.30 -7.33
CA ARG A 189 -4.32 11.00 -6.52
C ARG A 189 -4.99 11.94 -5.50
N ALA A 190 -5.91 12.80 -5.95
CA ALA A 190 -6.57 13.77 -5.08
C ALA A 190 -7.32 13.10 -3.91
N LEU A 191 -7.99 11.97 -4.14
CA LEU A 191 -8.73 11.24 -3.09
C LEU A 191 -7.82 10.43 -2.16
N LEU A 192 -6.67 9.97 -2.64
CA LEU A 192 -5.66 9.32 -1.80
C LEU A 192 -4.88 10.34 -0.95
N GLN A 193 -4.67 11.55 -1.46
CA GLN A 193 -4.00 12.65 -0.74
C GLN A 193 -4.90 13.38 0.26
N SER A 194 -6.20 13.53 -0.03
CA SER A 194 -7.09 14.45 0.69
C SER A 194 -7.31 14.14 2.17
N THR A 195 -6.94 12.96 2.65
CA THR A 195 -7.11 12.58 4.06
C THR A 195 -6.16 11.44 4.40
N ALA A 196 -4.93 11.80 4.74
CA ALA A 196 -4.09 11.05 5.67
C ALA A 196 -3.84 11.87 6.95
N LEU A 197 -4.68 12.89 7.21
CA LEU A 197 -4.71 13.53 8.53
C LEU A 197 -5.36 12.50 9.47
N LEU A 198 -4.51 11.81 10.22
CA LEU A 198 -4.94 10.88 11.25
C LEU A 198 -5.68 11.68 12.33
N GLU A 199 -7.01 11.64 12.34
CA GLU A 199 -7.78 12.02 13.53
C GLU A 199 -7.63 10.90 14.56
N PHE A 200 -6.94 11.22 15.64
CA PHE A 200 -6.82 10.41 16.85
C PHE A 200 -7.65 11.04 17.96
#